data_AF-A0A6P1MKZ1-F1
#
_entry.id   AF-A0A6P1MKZ1-F1
#
_cell.length_a   1.000
_cell.length_b   1.000
_cell.length_c   1.000
_cell.angle_alpha   90.00
_cell.angle_beta   90.00
_cell.angle_gamma   90.00
#
_symmetry.space_group_name_H-M   'P 1'
#
loop_
_entity.id
_entity.type
_entity.pdbx_description
1 polymer ?
#
loop_
_entity_poly.entity_id
_entity_poly.type
_entity_poly.pdbx_seq_one_letter_code
_entity_poly.pdbx_strand_id
1 'polypeptide(L)'
;MKANEKKILKLLKTARGQIEGIIKMVEDDRYCIDISQQLMATAALLNTTNREVLSAHLKSCVNNAETPQEREEKIDELIGMLGKIMK
;
A
#
# COMPACT_ATOMS: atom_id res chain seq x y z
N MET A 1 -6.70 -3.24 13.57
CA MET A 1 -5.64 -2.47 12.87
C MET A 1 -5.25 -1.26 13.71
N LYS A 2 -4.01 -1.14 14.21
CA LYS A 2 -3.53 0.08 14.91
C LYS A 2 -2.90 1.13 13.98
N ALA A 3 -3.02 0.93 12.67
CA ALA A 3 -2.52 1.89 11.70
C ALA A 3 -3.32 3.19 11.80
N ASN A 4 -2.70 4.32 11.42
CA ASN A 4 -3.39 5.60 11.39
C ASN A 4 -4.46 5.57 10.29
N GLU A 5 -5.68 5.20 10.69
CA GLU A 5 -6.83 5.00 9.81
C GLU A 5 -7.09 6.24 8.94
N LYS A 6 -7.06 7.44 9.53
CA LYS A 6 -7.26 8.70 8.81
C LYS A 6 -6.21 8.89 7.71
N LYS A 7 -4.94 8.57 7.98
CA LYS A 7 -3.85 8.65 7.00
C LYS A 7 -4.06 7.65 5.86
N ILE A 8 -4.35 6.39 6.17
CA ILE A 8 -4.59 5.35 5.16
C ILE A 8 -5.79 5.69 4.29
N LEU A 9 -6.92 6.05 4.89
CA LEU A 9 -8.12 6.43 4.15
C LEU A 9 -7.88 7.64 3.25
N LYS A 10 -7.07 8.62 3.68
CA LYS A 10 -6.69 9.76 2.84
C LYS A 10 -5.92 9.29 1.60
N LEU A 11 -4.89 8.46 1.77
CA LEU A 11 -4.08 7.96 0.65
C LEU A 11 -4.92 7.11 -0.33
N LEU A 12 -5.78 6.23 0.19
CA LEU A 12 -6.67 5.41 -0.64
C LEU A 12 -7.69 6.25 -1.42
N LYS A 13 -8.27 7.28 -0.80
CA LYS A 13 -9.16 8.23 -1.49
C LYS A 13 -8.43 9.01 -2.59
N THR A 14 -7.18 9.37 -2.38
CA THR A 14 -6.34 9.98 -3.42
C THR A 14 -6.06 9.00 -4.56
N ALA A 15 -5.68 7.75 -4.26
CA ALA A 15 -5.46 6.72 -5.27
C ALA A 15 -6.73 6.46 -6.10
N ARG A 16 -7.91 6.43 -5.47
CA ARG A 16 -9.20 6.32 -6.18
C ARG A 16 -9.37 7.45 -7.20
N GLY A 17 -9.12 8.70 -6.80
CA GLY A 17 -9.22 9.85 -7.72
C GLY A 17 -8.21 9.79 -8.87
N GLN A 18 -7.00 9.27 -8.62
CA GLN A 18 -6.01 9.04 -9.69
C GLN A 18 -6.48 7.97 -10.68
N ILE A 19 -7.04 6.85 -10.18
CA ILE A 19 -7.61 5.79 -11.03
C ILE A 19 -8.76 6.33 -11.87
N GLU A 20 -9.69 7.08 -11.28
CA GLU A 20 -10.77 7.75 -12.01
C GLU A 20 -10.23 8.68 -13.10
N GLY A 21 -9.15 9.42 -12.81
CA GLY A 21 -8.46 10.25 -13.80
C GLY A 21 -7.85 9.45 -14.94
N ILE A 22 -7.16 8.35 -14.63
CA ILE A 22 -6.55 7.44 -15.62
C ILE A 22 -7.61 6.83 -16.54
N ILE A 23 -8.75 6.40 -15.99
CA ILE A 23 -9.87 5.86 -16.77
C ILE A 23 -10.31 6.89 -17.81
N LYS A 24 -10.51 8.16 -17.41
CA LYS A 24 -10.85 9.24 -18.35
C LYS A 24 -9.78 9.46 -19.41
N MET A 25 -8.50 9.41 -19.02
CA MET A 25 -7.40 9.53 -19.99
C MET A 25 -7.44 8.43 -21.06
N VAL A 26 -7.84 7.21 -20.69
CA VAL A 26 -8.02 6.10 -21.63
C VAL A 26 -9.26 6.31 -22.51
N GLU A 27 -10.38 6.73 -21.91
CA GLU A 27 -11.62 7.05 -22.64
C GLU A 27 -11.43 8.19 -23.66
N ASP A 28 -10.58 9.16 -23.32
CA ASP A 28 -10.23 10.31 -24.15
C ASP A 28 -9.10 10.01 -25.18
N ASP A 29 -8.67 8.76 -25.32
CA ASP A 29 -7.57 8.31 -26.20
C ASP A 29 -6.28 9.14 -26.02
N ARG A 30 -5.92 9.44 -24.78
CA ARG A 30 -4.72 10.23 -24.47
C ARG A 30 -3.44 9.45 -24.75
N TYR A 31 -2.36 10.21 -24.94
CA TYR A 31 -1.03 9.66 -25.22
C TYR A 31 -0.59 8.64 -24.16
N CYS A 32 -0.18 7.45 -24.66
CA CYS A 32 0.12 6.29 -23.82
C CYS A 32 1.19 6.56 -22.75
N ILE A 33 2.17 7.43 -23.03
CA ILE A 33 3.23 7.77 -22.05
C ILE A 33 2.66 8.58 -20.89
N ASP A 34 1.70 9.47 -21.12
CA ASP A 34 1.06 10.24 -20.06
C ASP A 34 0.25 9.30 -19.14
N ILE A 35 -0.49 8.36 -19.74
CA ILE A 35 -1.23 7.32 -19.00
C ILE A 35 -0.27 6.47 -18.17
N SER A 36 0.85 6.03 -18.77
CA SER A 36 1.89 5.26 -18.08
C SER A 36 2.47 6.01 -16.87
N GLN A 37 2.73 7.31 -17.01
CA GLN A 37 3.19 8.14 -15.90
C GLN A 37 2.17 8.21 -14.75
N GLN A 38 0.88 8.36 -15.06
CA GLN A 38 -0.16 8.37 -14.02
C GLN A 38 -0.34 7.00 -13.35
N LEU A 39 -0.24 5.90 -14.11
CA LEU A 39 -0.22 4.55 -13.56
C LEU A 39 0.93 4.36 -12.58
N MET A 40 2.15 4.77 -12.95
CA MET A 40 3.32 4.71 -12.07
C MET A 40 3.14 5.56 -10.80
N ALA A 41 2.59 6.77 -10.92
CA ALA A 41 2.29 7.63 -9.77
C ALA A 41 1.28 6.99 -8.81
N THR A 42 0.24 6.36 -9.36
CA THR A 42 -0.78 5.64 -8.58
C THR A 42 -0.20 4.42 -7.89
N ALA A 43 0.62 3.63 -8.60
CA ALA A 43 1.31 2.48 -8.03
C ALA A 43 2.27 2.88 -6.89
N ALA A 44 3.01 3.98 -7.04
CA ALA A 44 3.87 4.51 -5.98
C ALA A 44 3.08 4.93 -4.73
N LEU A 45 1.90 5.54 -4.91
CA LEU A 45 1.01 5.90 -3.81
C LEU A 45 0.46 4.65 -3.09
N LEU A 46 0.07 3.62 -3.84
CA LEU A 46 -0.39 2.35 -3.27
C LEU A 46 0.73 1.63 -2.51
N ASN A 47 1.96 1.61 -3.04
CA ASN A 47 3.13 1.07 -2.36
C ASN A 47 3.41 1.82 -1.05
N THR A 48 3.30 3.15 -1.05
CA THR A 48 3.43 3.97 0.16
C THR A 48 2.34 3.62 1.18
N THR A 49 1.09 3.48 0.73
CA THR A 49 -0.04 3.11 1.59
C THR A 49 0.16 1.74 2.22
N ASN A 50 0.63 0.76 1.44
CA ASN A 50 0.90 -0.59 1.94
C ASN A 50 2.02 -0.61 2.99
N ARG A 51 3.09 0.17 2.78
CA ARG A 51 4.17 0.34 3.77
C ARG A 51 3.65 0.88 5.11
N GLU A 52 2.70 1.81 5.09
CA GLU A 52 2.08 2.33 6.32
C GLU A 52 1.29 1.24 7.07
N VAL A 53 0.56 0.39 6.34
CA VAL A 53 -0.18 -0.75 6.91
C VAL A 53 0.79 -1.76 7.54
N LEU A 54 1.83 -2.15 6.82
CA LEU A 54 2.83 -3.09 7.33
C LEU A 54 3.63 -2.53 8.51
N SER A 55 3.99 -1.25 8.48
CA SER A 55 4.65 -0.58 9.61
C SER A 55 3.78 -0.60 10.86
N ALA A 56 2.47 -0.42 10.71
CA ALA A 56 1.55 -0.54 11.82
C ALA A 56 1.42 -1.97 12.32
N HIS A 57 1.38 -2.98 11.43
CA HIS A 57 1.39 -4.39 11.81
C HIS A 57 2.62 -4.72 12.67
N LEU A 58 3.81 -4.30 12.25
CA LEU A 58 5.03 -4.41 13.06
C LEU A 58 4.87 -3.80 14.46
N LYS A 59 4.44 -2.53 14.52
CA LYS A 59 4.38 -1.80 15.79
C LYS A 59 3.28 -2.28 16.73
N SER A 60 2.27 -2.99 16.25
CA SER A 60 1.18 -3.49 17.09
C SER A 60 1.17 -4.99 17.24
N CYS A 61 1.14 -5.74 16.14
CA CYS A 61 0.89 -7.18 16.18
C CYS A 61 2.11 -7.92 16.72
N VAL A 62 3.32 -7.53 16.30
CA VAL A 62 4.58 -8.13 16.77
C VAL A 62 4.88 -7.70 18.22
N ASN A 63 4.68 -6.42 18.54
CA ASN A 63 4.90 -5.91 19.90
C ASN A 63 3.92 -6.48 20.94
N ASN A 64 2.71 -6.83 20.52
CA ASN A 64 1.69 -7.43 21.38
C ASN A 64 1.71 -8.97 21.37
N ALA A 65 2.69 -9.62 20.73
CA ALA A 65 2.79 -11.07 20.75
C ALA A 65 3.10 -11.56 22.17
N GLU A 66 2.33 -12.54 22.65
CA GLU A 66 2.41 -13.05 24.02
C GLU A 66 3.53 -14.08 24.18
N THR A 67 3.90 -14.76 23.10
CA THR A 67 4.95 -15.80 23.08
C THR A 67 6.05 -15.52 22.05
N PRO A 68 7.26 -16.08 22.24
CA PRO A 68 8.32 -16.02 21.24
C PRO A 68 7.91 -16.61 19.88
N GLN A 69 7.19 -17.73 19.88
CA GLN A 69 6.71 -18.41 18.66
C GLN A 69 5.74 -17.53 17.88
N GLU A 70 4.74 -16.96 18.55
CA GLU A 70 3.77 -16.05 17.92
C GLU A 70 4.45 -14.80 17.33
N ARG A 71 5.50 -14.31 17.99
CA ARG A 71 6.31 -13.20 17.49
C ARG A 71 7.03 -13.57 16.20
N GLU A 72 7.64 -14.75 16.16
CA GLU A 72 8.37 -15.27 15.00
C GLU A 72 7.44 -15.46 13.80
N GLU A 73 6.28 -16.08 14.01
CA GLU A 73 5.25 -16.26 12.96
C GLU A 73 4.82 -14.92 12.34
N LYS A 74 4.57 -13.89 13.16
CA LYS A 74 4.19 -12.55 12.69
C LYS A 74 5.32 -11.83 11.95
N ILE A 75 6.57 -12.08 12.33
CA ILE A 75 7.74 -11.55 11.61
C ILE A 75 7.86 -12.22 10.24
N ASP A 76 7.68 -13.54 10.16
CA ASP A 76 7.74 -14.28 8.91
C ASP A 76 6.62 -13.88 7.94
N GLU A 77 5.40 -13.65 8.45
CA GLU A 77 4.28 -13.11 7.68
C GLU A 77 4.66 -11.76 7.02
N LEU A 78 5.26 -10.87 7.81
CA LEU A 78 5.71 -9.57 7.32
C LEU A 78 6.82 -9.70 6.27
N ILE A 79 7.83 -10.54 6.50
CA ILE A 79 8.94 -10.78 5.56
C ILE A 79 8.37 -11.30 4.23
N GLY A 80 7.44 -12.24 4.28
CA GLY A 80 6.75 -12.76 3.11
C GLY A 80 6.01 -11.67 2.32
N MET A 81 5.39 -10.71 3.01
CA MET A 81 4.69 -9.59 2.38
C MET A 81 5.66 -8.55 1.80
N LEU A 82 6.78 -8.25 2.49
CA LEU A 82 7.82 -7.35 1.98
C LEU A 82 8.45 -7.89 0.69
N GLY A 83 8.67 -9.20 0.61
CA GLY A 83 9.18 -9.86 -0.61
C GLY A 83 8.27 -9.69 -1.83
N LYS A 84 6.96 -9.47 -1.64
CA LYS A 84 6.01 -9.20 -2.74
C LYS A 84 6.03 -7.73 -3.20
N ILE A 85 6.45 -6.80 -2.33
CA ILE A 85 6.49 -5.35 -2.61
C ILE A 85 7.81 -4.95 -3.30
N MET A 86 8.88 -5.70 -3.03
CA MET A 86 10.23 -5.42 -3.56
C MET A 86 10.50 -6.06 -4.94
N LYS A 87 9.53 -6.77 -5.51
CA LYS A 87 9.55 -7.23 -6.90
C LYS A 87 8.97 -6.15 -7.81
#